data_AF-A0A6P1EVI0-F1
#
_entry.id   AF-A0A6P1EVI0-F1
#
_cell.length_a   1.000
_cell.length_b   1.000
_cell.length_c   1.000
_cell.angle_alpha   90.00
_cell.angle_beta   90.00
_cell.angle_gamma   90.00
#
_symmetry.space_group_name_H-M   'P 1'
#
loop_
_entity.id
_entity.type
_entity.pdbx_description
1 polymer ?
#
loop_
_entity_poly.entity_id
_entity_poly.type
_entity_poly.pdbx_seq_one_letter_code
_entity_poly.pdbx_strand_id
1 'polypeptide(L)'
;MRVLQLGSIDWSKKYELTKNLEWHFNDFPPIEKVDEKDPKKKKIEIKNYDVILITGPTNLTKKNWADLKGLVPPYQVLYLPKVLEIADTEESYFLKSIAAQEITEDPQYLINKLEERYFMGQTGMRVAAVNFKLNDRQVHSFEYLGHGELKLNLDTNNEWINLGVYKTGIYIDPGKRINFWLTMKNNNFQVRMRIFIQNPGSDGDVKDQVVIDLTKFQKDEYFSQLEVLEYYRNATISLEVKGSGELTIGTLHARWGRDGAGDFISGGKRIVDPATREDIAYYFNPGDLKPPLNVYFSGAREREGFEGYFLMKRLNAPMLLFTDMRLAVGGFYDDAEGYFGKKIIEVIKQTLKKLGFDSSQLVMTGISMGTYPAIKYGAKLKPYAINVAKPLLNLGYIARRAALDRPGGFDTIFDVDGAINRSLSFEKLKELDQKTMNELGQSDLSQTRLFVAYMKNDDYDDHAVAELKKSPAVRNAIQFSIKGFDGRHNDDPAVNYWFIYRLYEIMGNFGRKYE
;
A
#
# COMPACT_ATOMS: atom_id res chain seq x y z
N MET A 1 -6.61 23.34 2.14
CA MET A 1 -6.09 22.43 3.18
C MET A 1 -6.18 23.13 4.54
N ARG A 2 -6.72 22.47 5.56
CA ARG A 2 -6.86 23.00 6.93
C ARG A 2 -5.67 22.61 7.80
N VAL A 3 -4.98 23.62 8.34
CA VAL A 3 -3.80 23.44 9.19
C VAL A 3 -4.08 24.00 10.57
N LEU A 4 -3.91 23.18 11.62
CA LEU A 4 -3.89 23.65 13.01
C LEU A 4 -2.46 23.78 13.48
N GLN A 5 -2.07 24.97 13.91
CA GLN A 5 -0.82 25.20 14.62
C GLN A 5 -1.08 25.38 16.12
N LEU A 6 -0.41 24.58 16.93
CA LEU A 6 -0.34 24.70 18.38
C LEU A 6 1.05 25.20 18.79
N GLY A 7 1.13 26.24 19.63
CA GLY A 7 2.41 26.73 20.14
C GLY A 7 2.42 28.22 20.48
N SER A 8 3.61 28.80 20.64
CA SER A 8 3.77 30.15 21.20
C SER A 8 3.78 31.28 20.15
N ILE A 9 4.23 31.00 18.93
CA ILE A 9 4.39 32.01 17.87
C ILE A 9 3.55 31.61 16.67
N ASP A 10 2.63 32.47 16.26
CA ASP A 10 1.80 32.28 15.07
C ASP A 10 2.64 32.38 13.78
N TRP A 11 2.82 31.24 13.11
CA TRP A 11 3.60 31.17 11.88
C TRP A 11 2.92 31.87 10.72
N SER A 12 1.58 32.00 10.71
CA SER A 12 0.86 32.73 9.66
C SER A 12 1.18 34.23 9.62
N LYS A 13 1.71 34.79 10.71
CA LYS A 13 2.14 36.19 10.80
C LYS A 13 3.61 36.40 10.44
N LYS A 14 4.38 35.32 10.36
CA LYS A 14 5.84 35.36 10.15
C LYS A 14 6.25 34.84 8.77
N TYR A 15 5.49 33.91 8.22
CA TYR A 15 5.78 33.22 6.96
C TYR A 15 4.66 33.46 5.96
N GLU A 16 4.98 33.32 4.68
CA GLU A 16 4.02 33.43 3.60
C GLU A 16 3.20 32.15 3.50
N LEU A 17 1.88 32.27 3.53
CA LEU A 17 0.95 31.15 3.33
C LEU A 17 0.57 31.03 1.85
N THR A 18 0.41 29.81 1.36
CA THR A 18 -0.20 29.58 0.04
C THR A 18 -1.71 29.89 0.10
N LYS A 19 -2.30 30.30 -1.03
CA LYS A 19 -3.70 30.77 -1.11
C LYS A 19 -4.74 29.76 -0.63
N ASN A 20 -4.41 28.47 -0.64
CA ASN A 20 -5.32 27.37 -0.36
C ASN A 20 -5.22 26.85 1.09
N LEU A 21 -4.38 27.44 1.94
CA LEU A 21 -4.25 27.08 3.35
C LEU A 21 -5.26 27.85 4.21
N GLU A 22 -6.12 27.11 4.92
CA GLU A 22 -6.94 27.62 6.02
C GLU A 22 -6.13 27.39 7.31
N TRP A 23 -5.51 28.45 7.84
CA TRP A 23 -4.61 28.38 9.00
C TRP A 23 -5.33 28.73 10.31
N HIS A 24 -5.27 27.80 11.26
CA HIS A 24 -5.82 27.96 12.60
C HIS A 24 -4.68 27.98 13.62
N PHE A 25 -4.56 29.03 14.42
CA PHE A 25 -3.52 29.14 15.46
C PHE A 25 -4.14 29.06 16.85
N ASN A 26 -3.78 28.03 17.63
CA ASN A 26 -4.32 27.74 18.96
C ASN A 26 -5.86 27.75 19.06
N ASP A 27 -6.55 27.44 17.96
CA ASP A 27 -8.02 27.35 17.85
C ASP A 27 -8.53 25.96 18.31
N PHE A 28 -7.90 25.37 19.32
CA PHE A 28 -8.29 24.07 19.85
C PHE A 28 -8.06 23.99 21.35
N PRO A 29 -9.02 23.45 22.14
CA PRO A 29 -10.35 23.00 21.73
C PRO A 29 -11.23 24.16 21.25
N PRO A 30 -12.13 23.95 20.26
CA PRO A 30 -13.04 25.00 19.83
C PRO A 30 -13.91 25.44 21.01
N ILE A 31 -14.02 26.75 21.22
CA ILE A 31 -14.89 27.33 22.24
C ILE A 31 -16.33 27.02 21.84
N GLU A 32 -17.14 26.48 22.76
CA GLU A 32 -18.57 26.24 22.53
C GLU A 32 -19.26 27.55 22.12
N LYS A 33 -19.66 27.68 20.86
CA LYS A 33 -20.52 28.77 20.42
C LYS A 33 -21.98 28.38 20.66
N VAL A 34 -22.70 29.27 21.34
CA VAL A 34 -24.16 29.19 21.48
C VAL A 34 -24.76 29.38 20.09
N ASP A 35 -25.62 28.48 19.63
CA ASP A 35 -26.29 28.63 18.34
C ASP A 35 -27.17 29.89 18.39
N GLU A 36 -26.88 30.87 17.52
CA GLU A 36 -27.61 32.14 17.45
C GLU A 36 -29.11 31.95 17.16
N LYS A 37 -29.51 30.79 16.60
CA LYS A 37 -30.91 30.45 16.29
C LYS A 37 -31.58 29.60 17.37
N ASP A 38 -30.81 28.95 18.24
CA ASP A 38 -31.34 28.15 19.35
C ASP A 38 -30.34 28.18 20.53
N PRO A 39 -30.53 29.05 21.53
CA PRO A 39 -29.63 29.18 22.68
C PRO A 39 -29.45 27.89 23.50
N LYS A 40 -30.31 26.88 23.28
CA LYS A 40 -30.21 25.55 23.93
C LYS A 40 -29.40 24.55 23.11
N LYS A 41 -29.08 24.83 21.85
CA LYS A 41 -28.17 24.03 21.02
C LYS A 41 -26.78 24.63 21.05
N LYS A 42 -25.83 23.85 21.58
CA LYS A 42 -24.41 24.12 21.43
C LYS A 42 -23.96 23.49 20.12
N LYS A 43 -23.44 24.28 19.18
CA LYS A 43 -22.92 23.75 17.93
C LYS A 43 -21.40 23.74 18.00
N ILE A 44 -20.84 22.59 18.38
CA ILE A 44 -19.40 22.34 18.27
C ILE A 44 -19.15 21.91 16.82
N GLU A 45 -18.67 22.83 15.99
CA GLU A 45 -18.24 22.48 14.63
C GLU A 45 -16.86 21.83 14.71
N ILE A 46 -16.84 20.52 15.01
CA ILE A 46 -15.61 19.75 15.02
C ILE A 46 -15.15 19.56 13.56
N LYS A 47 -14.29 20.45 13.09
CA LYS A 47 -13.64 20.36 11.79
C LYS A 47 -12.45 19.38 11.87
N ASN A 48 -12.36 18.43 10.95
CA ASN A 48 -11.14 17.62 10.76
C ASN A 48 -9.99 18.51 10.27
N TYR A 49 -8.77 18.24 10.71
CA TYR A 49 -7.56 18.90 10.20
C TYR A 49 -6.83 18.00 9.22
N ASP A 50 -6.26 18.60 8.18
CA ASP A 50 -5.39 17.89 7.23
C ASP A 50 -3.95 17.78 7.77
N VAL A 51 -3.49 18.80 8.49
CA VAL A 51 -2.18 18.82 9.16
C VAL A 51 -2.29 19.50 10.52
N ILE A 52 -1.56 18.99 11.51
CA ILE A 52 -1.34 19.67 12.79
C ILE A 52 0.15 19.95 12.95
N LEU A 53 0.51 21.18 13.30
CA LEU A 53 1.87 21.59 13.63
C LEU A 53 1.95 21.89 15.13
N ILE A 54 2.85 21.22 15.85
CA ILE A 54 3.14 21.50 17.25
C ILE A 54 4.50 22.19 17.31
N THR A 55 4.47 23.49 17.59
CA THR A 55 5.61 24.40 17.43
C THR A 55 6.09 24.99 18.77
N GLY A 56 5.51 24.55 19.88
CA GLY A 56 5.88 24.98 21.22
C GLY A 56 4.95 24.38 22.28
N PRO A 57 5.05 24.83 23.54
CA PRO A 57 4.21 24.37 24.64
C PRO A 57 2.72 24.53 24.35
N THR A 58 1.94 23.56 24.82
CA THR A 58 0.46 23.58 24.74
C THR A 58 -0.14 23.41 26.14
N ASN A 59 -1.39 23.88 26.33
CA ASN A 59 -2.13 23.72 27.59
C ASN A 59 -3.31 22.74 27.42
N LEU A 60 -3.14 21.71 26.58
CA LEU A 60 -4.21 20.77 26.26
C LEU A 60 -4.37 19.72 27.36
N THR A 61 -5.63 19.45 27.73
CA THR A 61 -5.94 18.37 28.67
C THR A 61 -5.87 17.00 27.98
N LYS A 62 -5.82 15.92 28.78
CA LYS A 62 -5.95 14.55 28.29
C LYS A 62 -7.12 14.34 27.33
N LYS A 63 -8.29 14.90 27.65
CA LYS A 63 -9.48 14.83 26.79
C LYS A 63 -9.23 15.52 25.46
N ASN A 64 -8.60 16.70 25.47
CA ASN A 64 -8.30 17.44 24.26
C ASN A 64 -7.35 16.65 23.33
N TRP A 65 -6.32 16.00 23.87
CA TRP A 65 -5.44 15.13 23.07
C TRP A 65 -6.17 13.93 22.46
N ALA A 66 -7.07 13.30 23.22
CA ALA A 66 -7.89 12.19 22.73
C ALA A 66 -8.84 12.64 21.61
N ASP A 67 -9.50 13.79 21.78
CA ASP A 67 -10.37 14.39 20.77
C ASP A 67 -9.56 14.73 19.50
N LEU A 68 -8.41 15.38 19.65
CA LEU A 68 -7.54 15.80 18.55
C LEU A 68 -7.07 14.63 17.69
N LYS A 69 -6.79 13.48 18.31
CA LYS A 69 -6.41 12.24 17.61
C LYS A 69 -7.48 11.76 16.63
N GLY A 70 -8.75 12.02 16.93
CA GLY A 70 -9.87 11.71 16.03
C GLY A 70 -9.94 12.62 14.82
N LEU A 71 -9.33 13.80 14.88
CA LEU A 71 -9.49 14.88 13.89
C LEU A 71 -8.40 14.91 12.83
N VAL A 72 -7.33 14.14 13.00
CA VAL A 72 -6.18 14.11 12.10
C VAL A 72 -5.78 12.67 11.78
N PRO A 73 -5.38 12.36 10.54
CA PRO A 73 -4.76 11.08 10.22
C PRO A 73 -3.38 10.90 10.89
N PRO A 74 -2.93 9.64 11.09
CA PRO A 74 -1.56 9.38 11.49
C PRO A 74 -0.55 9.96 10.49
N TYR A 75 0.66 10.28 10.95
CA TYR A 75 1.74 10.92 10.16
C TYR A 75 1.47 12.33 9.65
N GLN A 76 0.33 12.94 10.02
CA GLN A 76 -0.02 14.32 9.64
C GLN A 76 0.04 15.30 10.82
N VAL A 77 0.62 14.85 11.93
CA VAL A 77 1.05 15.71 13.03
C VAL A 77 2.56 15.90 12.90
N LEU A 78 2.99 17.15 12.78
CA LEU A 78 4.40 17.52 12.70
C LEU A 78 4.77 18.31 13.95
N TYR A 79 5.95 18.08 14.52
CA TYR A 79 6.37 18.78 15.75
C TYR A 79 7.82 19.27 15.67
N LEU A 80 8.09 20.43 16.26
CA LEU A 80 9.47 20.90 16.43
C LEU A 80 10.21 20.04 17.47
N PRO A 81 11.51 19.75 17.30
CA PRO A 81 12.25 18.82 18.17
C PRO A 81 12.14 19.14 19.66
N LYS A 82 12.18 20.44 20.02
CA LYS A 82 12.05 20.93 21.41
C LYS A 82 10.72 20.56 22.09
N VAL A 83 9.66 20.29 21.33
CA VAL A 83 8.37 19.84 21.88
C VAL A 83 8.55 18.54 22.63
N LEU A 84 9.31 17.59 22.07
CA LEU A 84 9.50 16.28 22.67
C LEU A 84 10.29 16.35 24.00
N GLU A 85 11.17 17.34 24.15
CA GLU A 85 11.96 17.56 25.38
C GLU A 85 11.10 18.01 26.56
N ILE A 86 9.98 18.69 26.29
CA ILE A 86 9.09 19.28 27.30
C ILE A 86 7.72 18.59 27.38
N ALA A 87 7.44 17.65 26.47
CA ALA A 87 6.15 16.99 26.36
C ALA A 87 5.82 16.21 27.64
N ASP A 88 4.62 16.43 28.17
CA ASP A 88 4.11 15.62 29.27
C ASP A 88 3.77 14.20 28.80
N THR A 89 3.29 13.36 29.74
CA THR A 89 2.92 11.98 29.45
C THR A 89 1.80 11.85 28.40
N GLU A 90 0.82 12.75 28.39
CA GLU A 90 -0.35 12.69 27.50
C GLU A 90 0.01 13.18 26.09
N GLU A 91 0.79 14.26 25.98
CA GLU A 91 1.34 14.75 24.71
C GLU A 91 2.31 13.72 24.11
N SER A 92 3.21 13.16 24.92
CA SER A 92 4.12 12.08 24.49
C SER A 92 3.36 10.85 23.99
N TYR A 93 2.26 10.48 24.67
CA TYR A 93 1.39 9.40 24.22
C TYR A 93 0.70 9.75 22.89
N PHE A 94 0.14 10.95 22.78
CA PHE A 94 -0.50 11.45 21.55
C PHE A 94 0.45 11.36 20.35
N LEU A 95 1.64 11.97 20.46
CA LEU A 95 2.67 11.99 19.41
C LEU A 95 3.04 10.57 18.95
N LYS A 96 3.25 9.64 19.89
CA LYS A 96 3.56 8.24 19.57
C LYS A 96 2.37 7.54 18.90
N SER A 97 1.16 7.75 19.40
CA SER A 97 -0.05 7.06 18.96
C SER A 97 -0.55 7.53 17.58
N ILE A 98 -0.20 8.75 17.18
CA ILE A 98 -0.52 9.32 15.85
C ILE A 98 0.67 9.24 14.88
N ALA A 99 1.78 8.60 15.28
CA ALA A 99 3.02 8.56 14.52
C ALA A 99 3.47 9.94 14.04
N ALA A 100 3.47 10.93 14.94
CA ALA A 100 3.88 12.29 14.63
C ALA A 100 5.31 12.33 14.05
N GLN A 101 5.56 13.27 13.14
CA GLN A 101 6.84 13.44 12.45
C GLN A 101 7.58 14.67 12.98
N GLU A 102 8.88 14.55 13.13
CA GLU A 102 9.72 15.68 13.53
C GLU A 102 9.88 16.66 12.37
N ILE A 103 9.78 17.96 12.64
CA ILE A 103 10.07 19.02 11.69
C ILE A 103 11.57 19.29 11.72
N THR A 104 12.25 18.93 10.64
CA THR A 104 13.70 19.14 10.47
C THR A 104 14.03 20.22 9.44
N GLU A 105 13.05 20.65 8.66
CA GLU A 105 13.20 21.61 7.57
C GLU A 105 12.89 23.04 8.03
N ASP A 106 13.31 24.02 7.23
CA ASP A 106 12.94 25.42 7.43
C ASP A 106 11.40 25.58 7.38
N PRO A 107 10.80 26.37 8.30
CA PRO A 107 9.36 26.57 8.35
C PRO A 107 8.73 27.08 7.05
N GLN A 108 9.37 28.02 6.33
CA GLN A 108 8.82 28.53 5.08
C GLN A 108 8.83 27.43 4.01
N TYR A 109 9.91 26.65 3.95
CA TYR A 109 9.99 25.51 3.04
C TYR A 109 8.91 24.47 3.35
N LEU A 110 8.71 24.12 4.63
CA LEU A 110 7.66 23.18 5.05
C LEU A 110 6.27 23.68 4.66
N ILE A 111 5.93 24.94 4.96
CA ILE A 111 4.63 25.56 4.64
C ILE A 111 4.35 25.44 3.14
N ASN A 112 5.33 25.75 2.30
CA ASN A 112 5.21 25.64 0.84
C ASN A 112 4.96 24.20 0.36
N LYS A 113 5.31 23.19 1.15
CA LYS A 113 5.17 21.76 0.81
C LYS A 113 3.99 21.05 1.43
N LEU A 114 3.23 21.68 2.33
CA LEU A 114 2.14 21.02 3.05
C LEU A 114 1.10 20.40 2.09
N GLU A 115 0.64 21.17 1.10
CA GLU A 115 -0.39 20.73 0.15
C GLU A 115 0.08 19.58 -0.74
N GLU A 116 1.35 19.61 -1.15
CA GLU A 116 1.99 18.56 -1.96
C GLU A 116 2.17 17.26 -1.17
N ARG A 117 2.42 17.34 0.15
CA ARG A 117 2.78 16.19 1.00
C ARG A 117 1.59 15.51 1.68
N TYR A 118 0.63 16.31 2.16
CA TYR A 118 -0.39 15.86 3.11
C TYR A 118 -1.82 15.88 2.58
N PHE A 119 -2.01 15.97 1.26
CA PHE A 119 -3.34 15.88 0.66
C PHE A 119 -4.04 14.54 0.95
N MET A 120 -5.38 14.54 0.94
CA MET A 120 -6.18 13.32 1.09
C MET A 120 -6.27 12.50 -0.20
N GLY A 121 -6.36 11.17 -0.05
CA GLY A 121 -6.53 10.23 -1.14
C GLY A 121 -5.22 9.56 -1.59
N GLN A 122 -5.33 8.63 -2.52
CA GLN A 122 -4.23 7.87 -3.09
C GLN A 122 -4.63 7.39 -4.47
N THR A 123 -3.67 7.30 -5.39
CA THR A 123 -3.88 6.63 -6.67
C THR A 123 -2.54 6.21 -7.25
N GLY A 124 -2.61 5.24 -8.15
CA GLY A 124 -1.53 4.87 -9.05
C GLY A 124 -2.09 4.06 -10.20
N MET A 125 -1.37 4.10 -11.31
CA MET A 125 -1.66 3.32 -12.51
C MET A 125 -0.46 2.47 -12.91
N ARG A 126 -0.74 1.44 -13.70
CA ARG A 126 0.23 0.48 -14.22
C ARG A 126 0.20 0.53 -15.74
N VAL A 127 1.35 0.53 -16.36
CA VAL A 127 1.51 0.33 -17.80
C VAL A 127 2.38 -0.90 -18.00
N ALA A 128 1.71 -2.02 -18.31
CA ALA A 128 2.35 -3.30 -18.53
C ALA A 128 3.33 -3.26 -19.74
N ALA A 129 4.33 -4.13 -19.74
CA ALA A 129 5.38 -4.16 -20.76
C ALA A 129 4.83 -4.40 -22.19
N VAL A 130 3.73 -5.16 -22.34
CA VAL A 130 3.05 -5.34 -23.64
C VAL A 130 2.54 -4.04 -24.28
N ASN A 131 2.37 -2.99 -23.48
CA ASN A 131 2.02 -1.66 -23.95
C ASN A 131 3.25 -0.80 -24.31
N PHE A 132 4.45 -1.36 -24.28
CA PHE A 132 5.66 -0.73 -24.78
C PHE A 132 5.79 -0.92 -26.29
N LYS A 133 5.88 0.18 -27.04
CA LYS A 133 6.19 0.17 -28.46
C LYS A 133 7.71 0.17 -28.62
N LEU A 134 8.28 -1.01 -28.83
CA LEU A 134 9.70 -1.24 -29.06
C LEU A 134 10.16 -0.63 -30.38
N ASN A 135 11.32 0.04 -30.37
CA ASN A 135 12.11 0.34 -31.55
C ASN A 135 13.11 -0.80 -31.77
N ASP A 136 12.75 -1.75 -32.62
CA ASP A 136 13.43 -3.04 -32.78
C ASP A 136 14.69 -3.01 -33.67
N ARG A 137 14.98 -1.88 -34.32
CA ARG A 137 16.09 -1.76 -35.30
C ARG A 137 17.46 -2.17 -34.76
N GLN A 138 17.67 -1.98 -33.45
CA GLN A 138 18.94 -2.27 -32.76
C GLN A 138 18.80 -3.41 -31.73
N VAL A 139 17.67 -4.12 -31.75
CA VAL A 139 17.38 -5.22 -30.83
C VAL A 139 17.63 -6.54 -31.56
N HIS A 140 18.58 -7.34 -31.06
CA HIS A 140 18.91 -8.63 -31.66
C HIS A 140 17.78 -9.65 -31.48
N SER A 141 17.21 -9.71 -30.28
CA SER A 141 16.04 -10.53 -29.98
C SER A 141 15.23 -9.95 -28.84
N PHE A 142 13.93 -10.26 -28.82
CA PHE A 142 13.03 -9.90 -27.74
C PHE A 142 11.98 -10.98 -27.51
N GLU A 143 11.48 -11.05 -26.27
CA GLU A 143 10.45 -11.98 -25.83
C GLU A 143 9.57 -11.30 -24.79
N TYR A 144 8.25 -11.41 -24.94
CA TYR A 144 7.30 -11.02 -23.88
C TYR A 144 7.13 -12.20 -22.93
N LEU A 145 7.45 -11.97 -21.65
CA LEU A 145 7.23 -12.95 -20.58
C LEU A 145 5.88 -12.60 -19.91
N GLY A 146 4.82 -13.22 -20.43
CA GLY A 146 3.45 -12.85 -20.06
C GLY A 146 3.11 -11.41 -20.47
N HIS A 147 2.23 -10.76 -19.71
CA HIS A 147 1.87 -9.35 -19.94
C HIS A 147 2.85 -8.36 -19.30
N GLY A 148 3.50 -8.79 -18.21
CA GLY A 148 4.19 -7.90 -17.28
C GLY A 148 5.62 -7.53 -17.65
N GLU A 149 6.32 -8.34 -18.45
CA GLU A 149 7.75 -8.21 -18.72
C GLU A 149 8.09 -8.33 -20.22
N LEU A 150 9.08 -7.56 -20.66
CA LEU A 150 9.71 -7.62 -21.99
C LEU A 150 11.21 -7.85 -21.80
N LYS A 151 11.66 -9.03 -22.20
CA LYS A 151 13.05 -9.45 -22.21
C LYS A 151 13.71 -9.08 -23.53
N LEU A 152 14.87 -8.46 -23.49
CA LEU A 152 15.58 -7.90 -24.63
C LEU A 152 17.04 -8.33 -24.62
N ASN A 153 17.58 -8.64 -25.80
CA ASN A 153 19.02 -8.76 -26.03
C ASN A 153 19.44 -7.78 -27.12
N LEU A 154 20.36 -6.88 -26.80
CA LEU A 154 20.79 -5.81 -27.69
C LEU A 154 22.21 -5.33 -27.36
N ASP A 155 22.86 -4.72 -28.35
CA ASP A 155 24.11 -3.98 -28.17
C ASP A 155 23.94 -2.57 -28.75
N THR A 156 24.13 -1.58 -27.89
CA THR A 156 23.99 -0.16 -28.25
C THR A 156 25.28 0.45 -28.80
N ASN A 157 26.37 -0.32 -28.90
CA ASN A 157 27.72 0.14 -29.23
C ASN A 157 28.17 1.32 -28.35
N ASN A 158 27.77 1.29 -27.07
CA ASN A 158 28.05 2.34 -26.09
C ASN A 158 27.48 3.73 -26.47
N GLU A 159 26.42 3.77 -27.28
CA GLU A 159 25.64 4.97 -27.61
C GLU A 159 24.28 4.95 -26.90
N TRP A 160 23.70 6.14 -26.70
CA TRP A 160 22.33 6.22 -26.20
C TRP A 160 21.36 5.94 -27.34
N ILE A 161 20.53 4.92 -27.18
CA ILE A 161 19.53 4.56 -28.16
C ILE A 161 18.13 4.73 -27.58
N ASN A 162 17.17 5.15 -28.41
CA ASN A 162 15.76 5.12 -28.05
C ASN A 162 15.25 3.69 -28.17
N LEU A 163 15.01 3.05 -27.02
CA LEU A 163 14.49 1.70 -26.95
C LEU A 163 13.01 1.65 -27.34
N GLY A 164 12.26 2.71 -27.09
CA GLY A 164 10.85 2.79 -27.44
C GLY A 164 10.05 3.70 -26.53
N VAL A 165 8.73 3.59 -26.64
CA VAL A 165 7.77 4.46 -25.97
C VAL A 165 6.58 3.66 -25.43
N TYR A 166 6.11 3.97 -24.23
CA TYR A 166 4.85 3.43 -23.73
C TYR A 166 3.67 4.03 -24.49
N LYS A 167 2.78 3.17 -25.00
CA LYS A 167 1.61 3.58 -25.81
C LYS A 167 0.56 4.34 -24.98
N THR A 168 0.57 4.16 -23.67
CA THR A 168 -0.38 4.78 -22.74
C THR A 168 0.13 6.15 -22.31
N GLY A 169 -0.67 7.18 -22.56
CA GLY A 169 -0.44 8.50 -21.98
C GLY A 169 -0.72 8.52 -20.47
N ILE A 170 0.08 9.25 -19.72
CA ILE A 170 -0.05 9.41 -18.28
C ILE A 170 -0.74 10.73 -17.97
N TYR A 171 -1.93 10.67 -17.37
CA TYR A 171 -2.59 11.86 -16.87
C TYR A 171 -1.93 12.34 -15.57
N ILE A 172 -1.62 13.63 -15.50
CA ILE A 172 -1.03 14.30 -14.32
C ILE A 172 -2.09 15.23 -13.74
N ASP A 173 -2.58 14.89 -12.55
CA ASP A 173 -3.61 15.64 -11.85
C ASP A 173 -3.14 17.05 -11.43
N PRO A 174 -4.02 18.07 -11.53
CA PRO A 174 -3.78 19.38 -10.94
C PRO A 174 -3.47 19.29 -9.45
N GLY A 175 -2.51 20.09 -8.98
CA GLY A 175 -2.14 20.16 -7.57
C GLY A 175 -1.51 18.87 -7.01
N LYS A 176 -1.17 17.90 -7.86
CA LYS A 176 -0.52 16.65 -7.47
C LYS A 176 0.86 16.52 -8.11
N ARG A 177 1.80 16.04 -7.30
CA ARG A 177 3.06 15.50 -7.81
C ARG A 177 2.82 14.10 -8.36
N ILE A 178 3.55 13.74 -9.41
CA ILE A 178 3.58 12.38 -9.93
C ILE A 178 4.97 11.77 -9.75
N ASN A 179 5.00 10.52 -9.33
CA ASN A 179 6.18 9.69 -9.17
C ASN A 179 6.15 8.57 -10.20
N PHE A 180 7.34 8.19 -10.67
CA PHE A 180 7.51 7.09 -11.60
C PHE A 180 8.34 5.96 -10.98
N TRP A 181 7.96 4.73 -11.31
CA TRP A 181 8.71 3.55 -10.92
C TRP A 181 8.67 2.52 -12.05
N LEU A 182 9.83 2.05 -12.50
CA LEU A 182 9.95 1.04 -13.55
C LEU A 182 10.52 -0.24 -12.95
N THR A 183 9.77 -1.35 -13.04
CA THR A 183 10.32 -2.67 -12.73
C THR A 183 11.29 -3.08 -13.82
N MET A 184 12.45 -3.64 -13.43
CA MET A 184 13.54 -3.90 -14.35
C MET A 184 14.58 -4.84 -13.75
N LYS A 185 15.04 -5.81 -14.54
CA LYS A 185 16.25 -6.61 -14.27
C LYS A 185 17.35 -6.08 -15.20
N ASN A 186 18.35 -5.44 -14.63
CA ASN A 186 19.40 -4.75 -15.38
C ASN A 186 20.76 -4.89 -14.69
N ASN A 187 21.72 -5.48 -15.40
CA ASN A 187 23.10 -5.64 -14.92
C ASN A 187 24.11 -4.78 -15.69
N ASN A 188 23.85 -4.50 -16.98
CA ASN A 188 24.86 -4.00 -17.91
C ASN A 188 24.48 -2.70 -18.62
N PHE A 189 23.26 -2.19 -18.41
CA PHE A 189 22.77 -1.00 -19.10
C PHE A 189 22.74 0.22 -18.19
N GLN A 190 23.14 1.36 -18.75
CA GLN A 190 22.63 2.65 -18.33
C GLN A 190 21.22 2.82 -18.90
N VAL A 191 20.31 3.31 -18.09
CA VAL A 191 18.89 3.43 -18.45
C VAL A 191 18.40 4.79 -18.02
N ARG A 192 17.74 5.52 -18.91
CA ARG A 192 17.08 6.79 -18.57
C ARG A 192 15.67 6.83 -19.12
N MET A 193 14.77 7.38 -18.32
CA MET A 193 13.38 7.63 -18.68
C MET A 193 13.25 9.06 -19.17
N ARG A 194 12.65 9.24 -20.35
CA ARG A 194 12.23 10.53 -20.88
C ARG A 194 10.73 10.71 -20.69
N ILE A 195 10.35 11.83 -20.10
CA ILE A 195 8.96 12.23 -19.86
C ILE A 195 8.70 13.44 -20.74
N PHE A 196 7.90 13.28 -21.79
CA PHE A 196 7.46 14.38 -22.65
C PHE A 196 6.14 14.92 -22.11
N ILE A 197 6.04 16.23 -21.89
CA ILE A 197 4.88 16.85 -21.24
C ILE A 197 3.98 17.48 -22.31
N GLN A 198 2.67 17.21 -22.22
CA GLN A 198 1.66 17.88 -23.03
C GLN A 198 0.77 18.76 -22.16
N ASN A 199 0.75 20.06 -22.46
CA ASN A 199 -0.16 21.02 -21.85
C ASN A 199 -1.59 20.87 -22.44
N PRO A 200 -2.64 21.28 -21.71
CA PRO A 200 -4.01 21.24 -22.22
C PRO A 200 -4.15 21.92 -23.59
N GLY A 201 -4.77 21.22 -24.54
CA GLY A 201 -5.05 21.74 -25.88
C GLY A 201 -3.82 21.88 -26.80
N SER A 202 -2.67 21.31 -26.41
CA SER A 202 -1.44 21.28 -27.20
C SER A 202 -0.99 19.84 -27.45
N ASP A 203 -0.36 19.60 -28.59
CA ASP A 203 0.33 18.34 -28.90
C ASP A 203 1.65 18.18 -28.12
N GLY A 204 2.07 19.22 -27.38
CA GLY A 204 3.32 19.30 -26.62
C GLY A 204 4.50 19.87 -27.43
N ASP A 205 5.59 20.23 -26.75
CA ASP A 205 6.89 20.54 -27.36
C ASP A 205 7.89 19.45 -26.96
N VAL A 206 8.64 18.92 -27.92
CA VAL A 206 9.71 17.92 -27.67
C VAL A 206 10.84 18.46 -26.79
N LYS A 207 10.96 19.80 -26.68
CA LYS A 207 11.87 20.47 -25.75
C LYS A 207 11.37 20.43 -24.31
N ASP A 208 10.06 20.32 -24.10
CA ASP A 208 9.42 20.22 -22.79
C ASP A 208 9.47 18.76 -22.29
N GLN A 209 10.67 18.35 -21.92
CA GLN A 209 10.95 17.01 -21.42
C GLN A 209 11.75 17.02 -20.13
N VAL A 210 11.49 16.01 -19.29
CA VAL A 210 12.34 15.66 -18.16
C VAL A 210 13.04 14.35 -18.42
N VAL A 211 14.31 14.26 -18.01
CA VAL A 211 15.11 13.05 -18.10
C VAL A 211 15.44 12.56 -16.69
N ILE A 212 15.06 11.33 -16.38
CA ILE A 212 15.36 10.67 -15.11
C ILE A 212 16.35 9.53 -15.38
N ASP A 213 17.51 9.59 -14.73
CA ASP A 213 18.47 8.49 -14.74
C ASP A 213 17.99 7.36 -13.82
N LEU A 214 17.80 6.18 -14.39
CA LEU A 214 17.38 4.95 -13.70
C LEU A 214 18.53 3.95 -13.54
N THR A 215 19.74 4.31 -13.97
CA THR A 215 20.92 3.43 -14.01
C THR A 215 21.24 2.92 -12.62
N LYS A 216 21.37 3.83 -11.66
CA LYS A 216 21.63 3.46 -10.27
C LYS A 216 20.33 3.05 -9.60
N PHE A 217 20.31 1.87 -9.00
CA PHE A 217 19.20 1.46 -8.17
C PHE A 217 19.11 2.39 -6.95
N GLN A 218 17.93 2.94 -6.73
CA GLN A 218 17.51 3.56 -5.48
C GLN A 218 16.18 2.95 -5.06
N LYS A 219 15.95 2.91 -3.74
CA LYS A 219 14.75 2.30 -3.17
C LYS A 219 13.52 3.20 -3.34
N ASP A 220 13.72 4.51 -3.37
CA ASP A 220 12.63 5.48 -3.45
C ASP A 220 12.18 5.69 -4.89
N GLU A 221 10.89 5.99 -5.05
CA GLU A 221 10.34 6.33 -6.36
C GLU A 221 11.05 7.54 -6.96
N TYR A 222 11.15 7.57 -8.29
CA TYR A 222 11.75 8.69 -8.96
C TYR A 222 10.71 9.80 -9.05
N PHE A 223 10.98 10.90 -8.35
CA PHE A 223 10.21 12.12 -8.52
C PHE A 223 10.32 12.55 -9.96
N SER A 224 9.17 12.83 -10.59
CA SER A 224 9.14 13.30 -11.97
C SER A 224 9.91 14.60 -12.22
N GLN A 225 10.41 15.26 -11.16
CA GLN A 225 10.97 16.62 -11.15
C GLN A 225 10.02 17.67 -11.74
N LEU A 226 8.78 17.29 -12.06
CA LEU A 226 7.77 18.17 -12.61
C LEU A 226 7.26 19.10 -11.51
N GLU A 227 7.15 20.38 -11.86
CA GLU A 227 6.48 21.36 -11.01
C GLU A 227 5.02 20.99 -10.84
N VAL A 228 4.49 21.18 -9.64
CA VAL A 228 3.06 20.98 -9.36
C VAL A 228 2.31 22.21 -9.87
N LEU A 229 1.37 22.01 -10.79
CA LEU A 229 0.60 23.09 -11.41
C LEU A 229 -0.90 22.96 -11.11
N GLU A 230 -1.62 24.07 -11.21
CA GLU A 230 -3.07 24.15 -10.93
C GLU A 230 -3.97 23.62 -12.07
N TYR A 231 -3.37 23.16 -13.16
CA TYR A 231 -4.07 22.57 -14.31
C TYR A 231 -3.49 21.21 -14.66
N TYR A 232 -4.27 20.40 -15.37
CA TYR A 232 -3.88 19.02 -15.70
C TYR A 232 -2.85 19.01 -16.84
N ARG A 233 -2.02 17.97 -16.90
CA ARG A 233 -1.12 17.73 -18.04
C ARG A 233 -1.20 16.26 -18.43
N ASN A 234 -0.80 15.94 -19.65
CA ASN A 234 -0.50 14.57 -20.02
C ASN A 234 1.01 14.38 -20.17
N ALA A 235 1.45 13.13 -20.06
CA ALA A 235 2.83 12.75 -20.27
C ALA A 235 2.93 11.52 -21.18
N THR A 236 3.94 11.52 -22.04
CA THR A 236 4.36 10.32 -22.79
C THR A 236 5.73 9.88 -22.32
N ILE A 237 5.88 8.58 -22.07
CA ILE A 237 7.08 8.03 -21.44
C ILE A 237 7.88 7.21 -22.44
N SER A 238 9.15 7.55 -22.63
CA SER A 238 10.10 6.81 -23.47
C SER A 238 11.29 6.32 -22.65
N LEU A 239 11.88 5.21 -23.07
CA LEU A 239 13.09 4.67 -22.47
C LEU A 239 14.26 4.78 -23.44
N GLU A 240 15.40 5.22 -22.91
CA GLU A 240 16.67 5.19 -23.59
C GLU A 240 17.66 4.33 -22.81
N VAL A 241 18.46 3.56 -23.54
CA VAL A 241 19.41 2.61 -22.96
C VAL A 241 20.78 2.76 -23.62
N LYS A 242 21.81 2.44 -22.86
CA LYS A 242 23.21 2.41 -23.31
C LYS A 242 23.94 1.29 -22.57
N GLY A 243 24.45 0.31 -23.30
CA GLY A 243 25.07 -0.91 -22.78
C GLY A 243 24.93 -2.07 -23.77
N SER A 244 25.21 -3.29 -23.31
CA SER A 244 25.03 -4.50 -24.11
C SER A 244 24.67 -5.72 -23.27
N GLY A 245 23.98 -6.67 -23.90
CA GLY A 245 23.55 -7.93 -23.29
C GLY A 245 22.04 -7.96 -23.01
N GLU A 246 21.67 -8.60 -21.89
CA GLU A 246 20.27 -8.85 -21.54
C GLU A 246 19.70 -7.73 -20.64
N LEU A 247 18.51 -7.26 -21.00
CA LEU A 247 17.72 -6.30 -20.23
C LEU A 247 16.28 -6.80 -20.15
N THR A 248 15.70 -6.89 -18.96
CA THR A 248 14.25 -7.09 -18.81
C THR A 248 13.64 -5.81 -18.30
N ILE A 249 12.74 -5.20 -19.08
CA ILE A 249 11.88 -4.12 -18.61
C ILE A 249 10.51 -4.68 -18.24
N GLY A 250 9.91 -4.17 -17.18
CA GLY A 250 8.60 -4.61 -16.74
C GLY A 250 7.57 -3.49 -16.72
N THR A 251 6.77 -3.47 -15.67
CA THR A 251 5.67 -2.54 -15.51
C THR A 251 6.20 -1.15 -15.15
N LEU A 252 5.70 -0.15 -15.88
CA LEU A 252 5.84 1.25 -15.51
C LEU A 252 4.67 1.64 -14.60
N HIS A 253 5.00 2.11 -13.41
CA HIS A 253 4.04 2.65 -12.46
C HIS A 253 4.12 4.17 -12.46
N ALA A 254 2.96 4.82 -12.42
CA ALA A 254 2.83 6.25 -12.22
C ALA A 254 1.86 6.50 -11.07
N ARG A 255 2.34 7.13 -9.99
CA ARG A 255 1.65 7.25 -8.71
C ARG A 255 1.62 8.68 -8.24
N TRP A 256 0.61 9.07 -7.46
CA TRP A 256 0.67 10.35 -6.78
C TRP A 256 1.82 10.36 -5.77
N GLY A 257 2.72 11.32 -5.94
CA GLY A 257 3.87 11.54 -5.06
C GLY A 257 3.54 12.46 -3.91
N ARG A 258 4.24 12.28 -2.79
CA ARG A 258 4.09 13.08 -1.56
C ARG A 258 5.41 13.68 -1.10
N ASP A 259 6.35 13.92 -2.01
CA ASP A 259 7.66 14.54 -1.71
C ASP A 259 8.34 13.94 -0.46
N GLY A 260 8.43 12.59 -0.43
CA GLY A 260 9.03 11.85 0.68
C GLY A 260 8.13 11.63 1.91
N ALA A 261 6.97 12.26 2.01
CA ALA A 261 6.08 12.11 3.18
C ALA A 261 5.35 10.75 3.27
N GLY A 262 5.42 9.92 2.22
CA GLY A 262 4.94 8.53 2.24
C GLY A 262 4.49 8.00 0.87
N ASP A 263 4.46 6.68 0.74
CA ASP A 263 3.95 5.98 -0.44
C ASP A 263 2.42 5.81 -0.37
N PHE A 264 1.71 6.27 -1.40
CA PHE A 264 0.23 6.36 -1.49
C PHE A 264 -0.44 7.29 -0.49
N ILE A 265 -0.25 7.07 0.81
CA ILE A 265 -0.73 7.91 1.92
C ILE A 265 0.46 8.33 2.80
N SER A 266 0.32 9.43 3.55
CA SER A 266 1.37 9.90 4.47
C SER A 266 1.79 8.78 5.42
N GLY A 267 3.09 8.53 5.55
CA GLY A 267 3.67 7.43 6.35
C GLY A 267 3.63 6.04 5.71
N GLY A 268 3.05 5.89 4.52
CA GLY A 268 3.16 4.67 3.73
C GLY A 268 4.61 4.40 3.32
N LYS A 269 4.96 3.12 3.18
CA LYS A 269 6.32 2.66 2.89
C LYS A 269 6.30 1.53 1.87
N ARG A 270 7.43 1.30 1.21
CA ARG A 270 7.61 0.20 0.25
C ARG A 270 8.66 -0.83 0.68
N ILE A 271 8.37 -2.08 0.35
CA ILE A 271 9.33 -3.18 0.23
C ILE A 271 9.67 -3.27 -1.25
N VAL A 272 10.94 -3.18 -1.60
CA VAL A 272 11.42 -3.22 -2.98
C VAL A 272 12.42 -4.36 -3.10
N ASP A 273 12.24 -5.22 -4.09
CA ASP A 273 13.23 -6.21 -4.48
C ASP A 273 14.32 -5.52 -5.33
N PRO A 274 15.59 -5.47 -4.88
CA PRO A 274 16.65 -4.81 -5.64
C PRO A 274 16.98 -5.53 -6.96
N ALA A 275 16.68 -6.83 -7.10
CA ALA A 275 17.01 -7.60 -8.30
C ALA A 275 16.03 -7.35 -9.45
N THR A 276 14.75 -7.21 -9.13
CA THR A 276 13.66 -7.07 -10.11
C THR A 276 13.08 -5.65 -10.15
N ARG A 277 13.38 -4.85 -9.12
CA ARG A 277 12.70 -3.58 -8.80
C ARG A 277 11.20 -3.74 -8.63
N GLU A 278 10.67 -4.95 -8.48
CA GLU A 278 9.29 -5.10 -8.04
C GLU A 278 9.16 -4.58 -6.61
N ASP A 279 7.97 -4.13 -6.27
CA ASP A 279 7.68 -3.63 -4.94
C ASP A 279 6.42 -4.25 -4.35
N ILE A 280 6.12 -3.91 -3.10
CA ILE A 280 4.80 -3.93 -2.46
C ILE A 280 4.80 -2.78 -1.44
N ALA A 281 3.63 -2.25 -1.09
CA ALA A 281 3.53 -1.19 -0.10
C ALA A 281 2.90 -1.66 1.21
N TYR A 282 3.30 -1.04 2.31
CA TYR A 282 2.74 -1.25 3.63
C TYR A 282 2.53 0.06 4.38
N TYR A 283 1.55 0.07 5.30
CA TYR A 283 1.21 1.24 6.10
C TYR A 283 0.91 0.83 7.54
N PHE A 284 1.63 1.41 8.49
CA PHE A 284 1.44 1.15 9.92
C PHE A 284 0.73 2.33 10.60
N ASN A 285 -0.43 2.10 11.20
CA ASN A 285 -1.05 3.06 12.10
C ASN A 285 -0.94 2.54 13.55
N PRO A 286 -0.30 3.28 14.48
CA PRO A 286 -0.11 2.81 15.85
C PRO A 286 -1.40 2.65 16.66
N GLY A 287 -2.52 3.23 16.23
CA GLY A 287 -3.78 3.14 16.96
C GLY A 287 -3.64 3.66 18.39
N ASP A 288 -4.25 2.98 19.37
CA ASP A 288 -4.13 3.31 20.80
C ASP A 288 -2.89 2.71 21.50
N LEU A 289 -1.96 2.10 20.73
CA LEU A 289 -0.78 1.38 21.24
C LEU A 289 -1.11 0.17 22.14
N LYS A 290 -2.36 -0.31 22.14
CA LYS A 290 -2.78 -1.48 22.93
C LYS A 290 -3.06 -2.68 22.02
N PRO A 291 -2.89 -3.93 22.49
CA PRO A 291 -3.16 -5.11 21.69
C PRO A 291 -4.58 -5.16 21.07
N PRO A 292 -4.77 -5.85 19.94
CA PRO A 292 -3.74 -6.53 19.14
C PRO A 292 -3.18 -5.66 18.00
N LEU A 293 -2.08 -6.10 17.38
CA LEU A 293 -1.69 -5.66 16.04
C LEU A 293 -2.55 -6.37 15.01
N ASN A 294 -3.33 -5.59 14.25
CA ASN A 294 -4.19 -6.09 13.18
C ASN A 294 -3.52 -5.93 11.82
N VAL A 295 -3.13 -7.04 11.21
CA VAL A 295 -2.54 -7.06 9.86
C VAL A 295 -3.63 -7.34 8.83
N TYR A 296 -3.75 -6.50 7.80
CA TYR A 296 -4.67 -6.67 6.68
C TYR A 296 -3.92 -6.67 5.35
N PHE A 297 -4.14 -7.72 4.55
CA PHE A 297 -3.66 -7.80 3.18
C PHE A 297 -4.78 -7.43 2.21
N SER A 298 -4.53 -6.43 1.36
CA SER A 298 -5.47 -5.99 0.33
C SER A 298 -5.72 -7.09 -0.70
N GLY A 299 -6.94 -7.13 -1.23
CA GLY A 299 -7.34 -7.99 -2.34
C GLY A 299 -6.79 -7.52 -3.68
N ALA A 300 -7.10 -8.28 -4.73
CA ALA A 300 -6.70 -7.95 -6.10
C ALA A 300 -7.38 -6.65 -6.58
N ARG A 301 -6.62 -5.72 -7.16
CA ARG A 301 -7.14 -4.42 -7.60
C ARG A 301 -6.30 -3.76 -8.68
N GLU A 302 -6.97 -3.17 -9.67
CA GLU A 302 -6.34 -2.42 -10.77
C GLU A 302 -5.79 -1.06 -10.31
N ARG A 303 -6.59 -0.28 -9.57
CA ARG A 303 -6.14 1.00 -9.03
C ARG A 303 -5.22 0.77 -7.84
N GLU A 304 -3.99 1.26 -7.90
CA GLU A 304 -3.02 1.07 -6.82
C GLU A 304 -3.37 1.82 -5.53
N GLY A 305 -2.86 1.31 -4.41
CA GLY A 305 -3.04 1.89 -3.08
C GLY A 305 -3.68 0.92 -2.07
N PHE A 306 -3.74 1.34 -0.81
CA PHE A 306 -4.24 0.54 0.29
C PHE A 306 -5.75 0.31 0.22
N GLU A 307 -6.19 -0.90 0.52
CA GLU A 307 -7.58 -1.26 0.80
C GLU A 307 -7.81 -1.39 2.32
N GLY A 308 -9.06 -1.39 2.77
CA GLY A 308 -9.40 -1.71 4.15
C GLY A 308 -9.07 -0.62 5.18
N TYR A 309 -8.46 0.51 4.79
CA TYR A 309 -8.02 1.56 5.73
C TYR A 309 -9.11 1.98 6.73
N PHE A 310 -10.32 2.31 6.24
CA PHE A 310 -11.40 2.77 7.11
C PHE A 310 -11.96 1.66 8.00
N LEU A 311 -12.05 0.43 7.50
CA LEU A 311 -12.47 -0.72 8.28
C LEU A 311 -11.49 -0.95 9.43
N MET A 312 -10.20 -1.04 9.11
CA MET A 312 -9.16 -1.31 10.11
C MET A 312 -8.99 -0.15 11.09
N LYS A 313 -9.12 1.11 10.64
CA LYS A 313 -9.07 2.30 11.52
C LYS A 313 -10.19 2.30 12.56
N ARG A 314 -11.39 1.79 12.23
CA ARG A 314 -12.53 1.70 13.16
C ARG A 314 -12.29 0.75 14.33
N LEU A 315 -11.32 -0.17 14.23
CA LEU A 315 -10.95 -1.05 15.34
C LEU A 315 -10.26 -0.31 16.50
N ASN A 316 -9.86 0.95 16.28
CA ASN A 316 -9.16 1.78 17.27
C ASN A 316 -7.94 1.06 17.91
N ALA A 317 -7.31 0.18 17.14
CA ALA A 317 -6.18 -0.66 17.54
C ALA A 317 -5.01 -0.43 16.58
N PRO A 318 -3.78 -0.82 16.95
CA PRO A 318 -2.66 -0.83 16.02
C PRO A 318 -3.02 -1.66 14.77
N MET A 319 -2.74 -1.12 13.59
CA MET A 319 -3.00 -1.78 12.32
C MET A 319 -1.80 -1.68 11.38
N LEU A 320 -1.62 -2.71 10.56
CA LEU A 320 -0.62 -2.79 9.51
C LEU A 320 -1.30 -3.25 8.22
N LEU A 321 -1.35 -2.39 7.21
CA LEU A 321 -1.93 -2.70 5.91
C LEU A 321 -0.82 -3.08 4.95
N PHE A 322 -1.08 -4.05 4.07
CA PHE A 322 -0.27 -4.38 2.92
C PHE A 322 -1.08 -4.23 1.64
N THR A 323 -0.45 -3.78 0.57
CA THR A 323 -1.00 -3.81 -0.79
C THR A 323 0.05 -4.29 -1.77
N ASP A 324 -0.35 -5.23 -2.64
CA ASP A 324 0.46 -5.71 -3.75
C ASP A 324 0.00 -5.01 -5.02
N MET A 325 0.93 -4.33 -5.68
CA MET A 325 0.68 -3.60 -6.92
C MET A 325 1.49 -4.11 -8.11
N ARG A 326 2.07 -5.31 -7.99
CA ARG A 326 2.75 -6.01 -9.08
C ARG A 326 1.70 -6.59 -10.03
N LEU A 327 2.11 -6.87 -11.27
CA LEU A 327 1.24 -7.43 -12.30
C LEU A 327 -0.02 -6.57 -12.53
N ALA A 328 -1.04 -7.11 -13.20
CA ALA A 328 -2.23 -6.33 -13.53
C ALA A 328 -3.06 -5.94 -12.29
N VAL A 329 -3.12 -6.79 -11.25
CA VAL A 329 -3.96 -6.57 -10.05
C VAL A 329 -3.32 -6.99 -8.71
N GLY A 330 -2.09 -7.52 -8.71
CA GLY A 330 -1.38 -8.03 -7.53
C GLY A 330 -0.77 -9.42 -7.75
N GLY A 331 0.42 -9.66 -7.19
CA GLY A 331 1.18 -10.93 -7.28
C GLY A 331 1.03 -11.85 -6.06
N PHE A 332 -0.10 -11.81 -5.36
CA PHE A 332 -0.38 -12.62 -4.15
C PHE A 332 0.67 -12.50 -3.03
N TYR A 333 1.43 -11.40 -3.02
CA TYR A 333 2.49 -11.10 -2.04
C TYR A 333 3.64 -12.11 -1.99
N ASP A 334 3.75 -12.95 -3.01
CA ASP A 334 4.75 -14.00 -3.11
C ASP A 334 5.58 -13.86 -4.39
N ASP A 335 6.68 -14.59 -4.45
CA ASP A 335 7.61 -14.60 -5.58
C ASP A 335 8.44 -15.89 -5.57
N ALA A 336 9.06 -16.21 -6.71
CA ALA A 336 9.85 -17.43 -6.86
C ALA A 336 10.98 -17.59 -5.83
N GLU A 337 11.58 -16.49 -5.40
CA GLU A 337 12.72 -16.47 -4.47
C GLU A 337 12.28 -16.32 -2.99
N GLY A 338 10.98 -16.12 -2.73
CA GLY A 338 10.40 -15.89 -1.41
C GLY A 338 10.83 -14.57 -0.75
N TYR A 339 11.32 -13.60 -1.52
CA TYR A 339 11.80 -12.30 -1.03
C TYR A 339 10.70 -11.52 -0.30
N PHE A 340 9.54 -11.35 -0.92
CA PHE A 340 8.43 -10.56 -0.36
C PHE A 340 7.88 -11.22 0.89
N GLY A 341 7.69 -12.55 0.89
CA GLY A 341 7.25 -13.28 2.07
C GLY A 341 8.19 -13.11 3.27
N LYS A 342 9.51 -13.17 3.05
CA LYS A 342 10.50 -12.91 4.10
C LYS A 342 10.40 -11.47 4.62
N LYS A 343 10.26 -10.49 3.73
CA LYS A 343 10.18 -9.07 4.09
C LYS A 343 8.87 -8.70 4.79
N ILE A 344 7.75 -9.29 4.41
CA ILE A 344 6.46 -9.13 5.10
C ILE A 344 6.57 -9.62 6.54
N ILE A 345 7.10 -10.83 6.75
CA ILE A 345 7.32 -11.40 8.08
C ILE A 345 8.25 -10.51 8.92
N GLU A 346 9.32 -9.99 8.31
CA GLU A 346 10.25 -9.05 8.96
C GLU A 346 9.54 -7.78 9.42
N VAL A 347 8.75 -7.14 8.56
CA VAL A 347 7.99 -5.91 8.88
C VAL A 347 6.98 -6.16 10.00
N ILE A 348 6.26 -7.30 9.98
CA ILE A 348 5.30 -7.65 11.04
C ILE A 348 6.03 -7.83 12.37
N LYS A 349 7.14 -8.59 12.40
CA LYS A 349 7.94 -8.80 13.62
C LYS A 349 8.53 -7.50 14.17
N GLN A 350 9.05 -6.63 13.30
CA GLN A 350 9.54 -5.31 13.69
C GLN A 350 8.42 -4.44 14.27
N THR A 351 7.22 -4.52 13.71
CA THR A 351 6.05 -3.77 14.19
C THR A 351 5.59 -4.27 15.56
N LEU A 352 5.53 -5.60 15.77
CA LEU A 352 5.26 -6.20 17.09
C LEU A 352 6.30 -5.75 18.11
N LYS A 353 7.59 -5.84 17.78
CA LYS A 353 8.68 -5.37 18.65
C LYS A 353 8.53 -3.89 19.00
N LYS A 354 8.20 -3.04 18.02
CA LYS A 354 7.98 -1.60 18.24
C LYS A 354 6.82 -1.32 19.20
N LEU A 355 5.77 -2.15 19.17
CA LEU A 355 4.61 -2.06 20.07
C LEU A 355 4.84 -2.73 21.43
N GLY A 356 5.91 -3.52 21.58
CA GLY A 356 6.10 -4.37 22.76
C GLY A 356 5.13 -5.56 22.81
N PHE A 357 4.64 -6.01 21.65
CA PHE A 357 3.70 -7.12 21.53
C PHE A 357 4.40 -8.42 21.14
N ASP A 358 3.73 -9.55 21.41
CA ASP A 358 4.12 -10.87 20.95
C ASP A 358 3.10 -11.47 19.94
N SER A 359 3.34 -12.71 19.49
CA SER A 359 2.49 -13.36 18.50
C SER A 359 1.06 -13.64 19.00
N SER A 360 0.85 -13.80 20.31
CA SER A 360 -0.49 -13.94 20.91
C SER A 360 -1.30 -12.64 20.88
N GLN A 361 -0.69 -11.55 20.42
CA GLN A 361 -1.30 -10.23 20.22
C GLN A 361 -1.29 -9.82 18.74
N LEU A 362 -1.12 -10.78 17.83
CA LEU A 362 -1.16 -10.59 16.38
C LEU A 362 -2.46 -11.17 15.80
N VAL A 363 -3.12 -10.42 14.92
CA VAL A 363 -4.27 -10.88 14.14
C VAL A 363 -3.97 -10.71 12.65
N MET A 364 -4.05 -11.80 11.88
CA MET A 364 -3.78 -11.82 10.44
C MET A 364 -5.09 -11.87 9.67
N THR A 365 -5.29 -10.97 8.71
CA THR A 365 -6.57 -10.84 8.01
C THR A 365 -6.41 -10.55 6.52
N GLY A 366 -7.39 -10.98 5.73
CA GLY A 366 -7.46 -10.70 4.30
C GLY A 366 -8.72 -11.27 3.65
N ILE A 367 -9.06 -10.77 2.48
CA ILE A 367 -10.19 -11.22 1.66
C ILE A 367 -9.69 -11.53 0.25
N SER A 368 -10.17 -12.60 -0.37
CA SER A 368 -9.77 -13.01 -1.73
C SER A 368 -8.24 -13.15 -1.85
N MET A 369 -7.56 -12.41 -2.74
CA MET A 369 -6.09 -12.42 -2.86
C MET A 369 -5.36 -12.23 -1.52
N GLY A 370 -5.91 -11.41 -0.61
CA GLY A 370 -5.31 -11.17 0.71
C GLY A 370 -5.32 -12.38 1.64
N THR A 371 -6.13 -13.42 1.37
CA THR A 371 -6.15 -14.62 2.21
C THR A 371 -4.88 -15.43 2.10
N TYR A 372 -4.25 -15.44 0.92
CA TYR A 372 -3.04 -16.22 0.63
C TYR A 372 -1.90 -15.86 1.60
N PRO A 373 -1.42 -14.60 1.68
CA PRO A 373 -0.40 -14.22 2.66
C PRO A 373 -0.90 -14.28 4.11
N ALA A 374 -2.18 -13.99 4.37
CA ALA A 374 -2.74 -14.02 5.72
C ALA A 374 -2.64 -15.42 6.33
N ILE A 375 -2.91 -16.47 5.53
CA ILE A 375 -2.77 -17.87 5.94
C ILE A 375 -1.29 -18.29 5.88
N LYS A 376 -0.64 -18.14 4.71
CA LYS A 376 0.72 -18.67 4.46
C LYS A 376 1.77 -18.08 5.40
N TYR A 377 1.78 -16.76 5.56
CA TYR A 377 2.74 -16.09 6.44
C TYR A 377 2.22 -16.00 7.87
N GLY A 378 0.91 -15.98 8.09
CA GLY A 378 0.32 -16.11 9.42
C GLY A 378 0.73 -17.42 10.09
N ALA A 379 0.70 -18.54 9.38
CA ALA A 379 1.12 -19.83 9.93
C ALA A 379 2.59 -19.83 10.42
N LYS A 380 3.46 -19.05 9.78
CA LYS A 380 4.87 -18.87 10.18
C LYS A 380 5.05 -17.92 11.37
N LEU A 381 4.02 -17.13 11.71
CA LEU A 381 4.04 -16.12 12.77
C LEU A 381 3.28 -16.55 14.04
N LYS A 382 2.51 -17.64 13.99
CA LYS A 382 1.72 -18.17 15.11
C LYS A 382 0.81 -17.12 15.79
N PRO A 383 -0.02 -16.40 15.01
CA PRO A 383 -0.86 -15.31 15.53
C PRO A 383 -1.92 -15.82 16.50
N TYR A 384 -2.53 -14.91 17.25
CA TYR A 384 -3.74 -15.17 18.03
C TYR A 384 -4.87 -15.70 17.13
N ALA A 385 -5.06 -15.06 15.98
CA ALA A 385 -6.09 -15.43 15.02
C ALA A 385 -5.68 -15.16 13.58
N ILE A 386 -6.19 -16.02 12.68
CA ILE A 386 -6.23 -15.81 11.24
C ILE A 386 -7.73 -15.73 10.87
N ASN A 387 -8.18 -14.56 10.40
CA ASN A 387 -9.56 -14.33 9.98
C ASN A 387 -9.57 -14.00 8.49
N VAL A 388 -10.21 -14.82 7.68
CA VAL A 388 -10.20 -14.68 6.22
C VAL A 388 -11.57 -14.92 5.61
N ALA A 389 -11.80 -14.31 4.44
CA ALA A 389 -12.97 -14.59 3.61
C ALA A 389 -12.58 -14.86 2.16
N LYS A 390 -13.28 -15.81 1.53
CA LYS A 390 -13.07 -16.24 0.14
C LYS A 390 -11.62 -16.71 -0.09
N PRO A 391 -11.18 -17.78 0.60
CA PRO A 391 -9.79 -18.19 0.58
C PRO A 391 -9.33 -18.63 -0.82
N LEU A 392 -8.21 -18.06 -1.27
CA LEU A 392 -7.44 -18.48 -2.43
C LEU A 392 -6.09 -19.00 -1.93
N LEU A 393 -5.86 -20.30 -2.03
CA LEU A 393 -4.66 -21.01 -1.54
C LEU A 393 -3.96 -21.82 -2.63
N ASN A 394 -4.70 -22.26 -3.64
CA ASN A 394 -4.22 -23.11 -4.72
C ASN A 394 -4.01 -22.32 -6.00
N LEU A 395 -2.95 -21.50 -6.03
CA LEU A 395 -2.69 -20.60 -7.16
C LEU A 395 -2.50 -21.38 -8.48
N GLY A 396 -1.80 -22.51 -8.43
CA GLY A 396 -1.59 -23.35 -9.62
C GLY A 396 -2.90 -23.99 -10.11
N TYR A 397 -3.77 -24.40 -9.21
CA TYR A 397 -5.11 -24.86 -9.54
C TYR A 397 -5.98 -23.75 -10.15
N ILE A 398 -5.95 -22.54 -9.57
CA ILE A 398 -6.68 -21.38 -10.10
C ILE A 398 -6.22 -21.08 -11.54
N ALA A 399 -4.92 -21.12 -11.84
CA ALA A 399 -4.44 -20.90 -13.21
C ALA A 399 -4.91 -21.96 -14.19
N ARG A 400 -4.84 -23.24 -13.79
CA ARG A 400 -5.36 -24.33 -14.61
C ARG A 400 -6.86 -24.18 -14.88
N ARG A 401 -7.64 -23.78 -13.85
CA ARG A 401 -9.09 -23.52 -14.00
C ARG A 401 -9.37 -22.34 -14.91
N ALA A 402 -8.58 -21.27 -14.85
CA ALA A 402 -8.76 -20.11 -15.72
C ALA A 402 -8.67 -20.49 -17.20
N ALA A 403 -7.80 -21.44 -17.56
CA ALA A 403 -7.67 -21.92 -18.93
C ALA A 403 -8.84 -22.79 -19.42
N LEU A 404 -9.55 -23.47 -18.51
CA LEU A 404 -10.53 -24.52 -18.86
C LEU A 404 -11.98 -24.12 -18.54
N ASP A 405 -12.22 -23.62 -17.32
CA ASP A 405 -13.56 -23.46 -16.75
C ASP A 405 -14.01 -22.00 -16.69
N ARG A 406 -13.09 -21.04 -16.90
CA ARG A 406 -13.36 -19.60 -16.79
C ARG A 406 -12.53 -18.75 -17.77
N PRO A 407 -12.58 -19.02 -19.09
CA PRO A 407 -11.83 -18.21 -20.06
C PRO A 407 -12.26 -16.74 -19.96
N GLY A 408 -11.29 -15.84 -19.75
CA GLY A 408 -11.51 -14.39 -19.61
C GLY A 408 -11.97 -13.93 -18.22
N GLY A 409 -11.94 -14.79 -17.20
CA GLY A 409 -12.38 -14.44 -15.85
C GLY A 409 -11.33 -13.77 -14.97
N PHE A 410 -10.08 -14.22 -15.05
CA PHE A 410 -8.97 -13.75 -14.21
C PHE A 410 -7.62 -14.06 -14.85
N ASP A 411 -7.40 -13.52 -16.06
CA ASP A 411 -6.23 -13.85 -16.88
C ASP A 411 -4.89 -13.47 -16.21
N THR A 412 -4.91 -12.55 -15.23
CA THR A 412 -3.74 -12.19 -14.43
C THR A 412 -3.12 -13.38 -13.70
N ILE A 413 -3.87 -14.46 -13.43
CA ILE A 413 -3.31 -15.63 -12.75
C ILE A 413 -2.18 -16.29 -13.54
N PHE A 414 -2.18 -16.21 -14.88
CA PHE A 414 -1.09 -16.78 -15.68
C PHE A 414 0.22 -16.01 -15.46
N ASP A 415 0.13 -14.68 -15.29
CA ASP A 415 1.29 -13.86 -14.96
C ASP A 415 1.76 -14.08 -13.51
N VAL A 416 0.82 -14.26 -12.57
CA VAL A 416 1.11 -14.60 -11.16
C VAL A 416 1.90 -15.89 -11.08
N ASP A 417 1.45 -16.93 -11.77
CA ASP A 417 2.11 -18.23 -11.75
C ASP A 417 3.45 -18.20 -12.48
N GLY A 418 3.55 -17.47 -13.59
CA GLY A 418 4.84 -17.19 -14.25
C GLY A 418 5.83 -16.53 -13.29
N ALA A 419 5.38 -15.58 -12.48
CA ALA A 419 6.22 -14.89 -11.50
C ALA A 419 6.64 -15.78 -10.31
N ILE A 420 5.79 -16.71 -9.87
CA ILE A 420 6.05 -17.57 -8.70
C ILE A 420 6.78 -18.86 -9.08
N ASN A 421 6.40 -19.53 -10.17
CA ASN A 421 6.94 -20.83 -10.58
C ASN A 421 7.94 -20.76 -11.74
N ARG A 422 8.03 -19.65 -12.47
CA ARG A 422 8.78 -19.51 -13.74
C ARG A 422 8.38 -20.50 -14.84
N SER A 423 7.28 -21.23 -14.65
CA SER A 423 6.77 -22.24 -15.56
C SER A 423 5.27 -22.43 -15.37
N LEU A 424 4.56 -22.57 -16.49
CA LEU A 424 3.12 -22.87 -16.54
C LEU A 424 2.85 -24.37 -16.81
N SER A 425 3.86 -25.23 -16.68
CA SER A 425 3.65 -26.67 -16.86
C SER A 425 2.74 -27.22 -15.76
N PHE A 426 1.87 -28.17 -16.11
CA PHE A 426 0.89 -28.73 -15.20
C PHE A 426 1.51 -29.29 -13.90
N GLU A 427 2.67 -29.94 -14.03
CA GLU A 427 3.45 -30.48 -12.91
C GLU A 427 3.91 -29.37 -11.97
N LYS A 428 4.43 -28.25 -12.51
CA LYS A 428 4.92 -27.12 -11.72
C LYS A 428 3.80 -26.39 -11.00
N LEU A 429 2.65 -26.23 -11.65
CA LEU A 429 1.45 -25.67 -11.02
C LEU A 429 0.99 -26.52 -9.84
N LYS A 430 0.96 -27.85 -10.00
CA LYS A 430 0.63 -28.78 -8.91
C LYS A 430 1.67 -28.76 -7.79
N GLU A 431 2.96 -28.65 -8.12
CA GLU A 431 4.05 -28.53 -7.14
C GLU A 431 3.90 -27.27 -6.26
N LEU A 432 3.45 -26.15 -6.82
CA LEU A 432 3.19 -24.91 -6.07
C LEU A 432 2.11 -25.08 -5.01
N ASP A 433 0.98 -25.65 -5.38
CA ASP A 433 -0.13 -25.90 -4.46
C ASP A 433 0.32 -26.87 -3.36
N GLN A 434 0.99 -27.96 -3.75
CA GLN A 434 1.52 -28.95 -2.79
C GLN A 434 2.55 -28.34 -1.84
N LYS A 435 3.46 -27.49 -2.34
CA LYS A 435 4.44 -26.78 -1.51
C LYS A 435 3.75 -25.89 -0.49
N THR A 436 2.77 -25.10 -0.93
CA THR A 436 1.99 -24.21 -0.05
C THR A 436 1.28 -24.99 1.06
N MET A 437 0.59 -26.08 0.69
CA MET A 437 -0.12 -26.91 1.65
C MET A 437 0.80 -27.72 2.57
N ASN A 438 1.97 -28.16 2.09
CA ASN A 438 2.99 -28.82 2.92
C ASN A 438 3.58 -27.86 3.96
N GLU A 439 3.97 -26.65 3.54
CA GLU A 439 4.47 -25.62 4.46
C GLU A 439 3.43 -25.27 5.53
N LEU A 440 2.15 -25.14 5.15
CA LEU A 440 1.06 -24.94 6.09
C LEU A 440 0.92 -26.13 7.05
N GLY A 441 0.92 -27.36 6.53
CA GLY A 441 0.75 -28.58 7.32
C GLY A 441 1.85 -28.84 8.35
N GLN A 442 3.06 -28.30 8.12
CA GLN A 442 4.21 -28.37 9.03
C GLN A 442 4.25 -27.23 10.06
N SER A 443 3.36 -26.25 9.96
CA SER A 443 3.31 -25.11 10.88
C SER A 443 2.67 -25.48 12.22
N ASP A 444 2.98 -24.72 13.26
CA ASP A 444 2.36 -24.87 14.58
C ASP A 444 1.29 -23.78 14.78
N LEU A 445 0.03 -24.20 14.71
CA LEU A 445 -1.14 -23.37 14.91
C LEU A 445 -1.85 -23.69 16.24
N SER A 446 -1.21 -24.42 17.16
CA SER A 446 -1.86 -24.94 18.38
C SER A 446 -2.47 -23.87 19.29
N GLN A 447 -2.02 -22.61 19.16
CA GLN A 447 -2.53 -21.45 19.89
C GLN A 447 -3.30 -20.45 19.00
N THR A 448 -3.52 -20.77 17.73
CA THR A 448 -4.11 -19.89 16.73
C THR A 448 -5.57 -20.26 16.45
N ARG A 449 -6.45 -19.26 16.42
CA ARG A 449 -7.85 -19.42 16.00
C ARG A 449 -7.98 -19.14 14.50
N LEU A 450 -8.53 -20.08 13.74
CA LEU A 450 -8.76 -19.92 12.31
C LEU A 450 -10.25 -19.73 12.03
N PHE A 451 -10.58 -18.59 11.43
CA PHE A 451 -11.93 -18.24 11.01
C PHE A 451 -11.97 -18.06 9.50
N VAL A 452 -12.78 -18.86 8.82
CA VAL A 452 -12.82 -18.92 7.35
C VAL A 452 -14.25 -18.82 6.84
N ALA A 453 -14.60 -17.70 6.24
CA ALA A 453 -15.81 -17.61 5.42
C ALA A 453 -15.48 -17.93 3.96
N TYR A 454 -16.34 -18.67 3.27
CA TYR A 454 -16.07 -19.10 1.89
C TYR A 454 -17.34 -19.20 1.06
N MET A 455 -17.18 -19.16 -0.26
CA MET A 455 -18.25 -19.39 -1.23
C MET A 455 -18.34 -20.90 -1.53
N LYS A 456 -19.52 -21.50 -1.43
CA LYS A 456 -19.71 -22.94 -1.66
C LYS A 456 -19.52 -23.33 -3.13
N ASN A 457 -19.76 -22.39 -4.05
CA ASN A 457 -19.60 -22.58 -5.48
C ASN A 457 -18.48 -21.69 -6.03
N ASP A 458 -17.40 -21.50 -5.26
CA ASP A 458 -16.28 -20.63 -5.62
C ASP A 458 -15.73 -20.99 -7.01
N ASP A 459 -15.72 -20.01 -7.91
CA ASP A 459 -15.32 -20.18 -9.29
C ASP A 459 -13.82 -19.98 -9.51
N TYR A 460 -13.06 -19.73 -8.44
CA TYR A 460 -11.59 -19.66 -8.43
C TYR A 460 -10.98 -20.86 -7.71
N ASP A 461 -11.23 -20.99 -6.40
CA ASP A 461 -10.60 -22.01 -5.55
C ASP A 461 -11.62 -22.75 -4.69
N ASP A 462 -12.31 -23.71 -5.31
CA ASP A 462 -13.24 -24.61 -4.63
C ASP A 462 -12.53 -25.70 -3.81
N HIS A 463 -11.19 -25.77 -3.85
CA HIS A 463 -10.40 -26.74 -3.08
C HIS A 463 -9.96 -26.20 -1.71
N ALA A 464 -9.77 -24.89 -1.57
CA ALA A 464 -9.17 -24.26 -0.39
C ALA A 464 -9.72 -24.78 0.96
N VAL A 465 -11.04 -24.80 1.14
CA VAL A 465 -11.65 -25.23 2.41
C VAL A 465 -11.50 -26.73 2.64
N ALA A 466 -11.60 -27.55 1.60
CA ALA A 466 -11.43 -29.00 1.71
C ALA A 466 -9.99 -29.36 2.11
N GLU A 467 -8.99 -28.61 1.64
CA GLU A 467 -7.60 -28.82 1.97
C GLU A 467 -7.22 -28.26 3.35
N LEU A 468 -7.76 -27.09 3.73
CA LEU A 468 -7.62 -26.58 5.10
C LEU A 468 -8.12 -27.61 6.13
N LYS A 469 -9.27 -28.27 5.86
CA LYS A 469 -9.79 -29.35 6.72
C LYS A 469 -8.86 -30.58 6.81
N LYS A 470 -8.00 -30.81 5.82
CA LYS A 470 -7.05 -31.93 5.77
C LYS A 470 -5.70 -31.60 6.40
N SER A 471 -5.33 -30.32 6.46
CA SER A 471 -4.05 -29.85 7.02
C SER A 471 -3.91 -30.25 8.50
N PRO A 472 -2.83 -30.97 8.88
CA PRO A 472 -2.57 -31.33 10.28
C PRO A 472 -2.46 -30.11 11.20
N ALA A 473 -1.79 -29.05 10.75
CA ALA A 473 -1.66 -27.80 11.50
C ALA A 473 -3.02 -27.17 11.81
N VAL A 474 -3.92 -27.12 10.82
CA VAL A 474 -5.28 -26.55 10.99
C VAL A 474 -6.13 -27.40 11.91
N ARG A 475 -6.02 -28.73 11.84
CA ARG A 475 -6.71 -29.65 12.76
C ARG A 475 -6.24 -29.51 14.21
N ASN A 476 -4.96 -29.19 14.41
CA ASN A 476 -4.37 -28.95 15.72
C ASN A 476 -4.58 -27.53 16.23
N ALA A 477 -5.23 -26.64 15.46
CA ALA A 477 -5.50 -25.28 15.88
C ALA A 477 -6.46 -25.23 17.07
N ILE A 478 -6.31 -24.25 17.97
CA ILE A 478 -7.19 -24.13 19.16
C ILE A 478 -8.67 -23.96 18.77
N GLN A 479 -8.91 -23.37 17.61
CA GLN A 479 -10.25 -23.26 17.03
C GLN A 479 -10.14 -23.22 15.50
N PHE A 480 -10.99 -23.98 14.82
CA PHE A 480 -11.20 -23.85 13.39
C PHE A 480 -12.70 -23.72 13.11
N SER A 481 -13.13 -22.55 12.66
CA SER A 481 -14.53 -22.22 12.40
C SER A 481 -14.72 -21.80 10.96
N ILE A 482 -15.65 -22.46 10.27
CA ILE A 482 -15.94 -22.22 8.86
C ILE A 482 -17.39 -21.85 8.66
N LYS A 483 -17.67 -20.94 7.72
CA LYS A 483 -19.03 -20.62 7.27
C LYS A 483 -19.09 -20.52 5.75
N GLY A 484 -19.92 -21.36 5.13
CA GLY A 484 -20.14 -21.36 3.68
C GLY A 484 -21.36 -20.52 3.29
N PHE A 485 -21.23 -19.76 2.21
CA PHE A 485 -22.26 -18.94 1.58
C PHE A 485 -22.51 -19.42 0.15
N ASP A 486 -23.76 -19.35 -0.33
CA ASP A 486 -24.10 -19.87 -1.67
C ASP A 486 -23.64 -18.90 -2.78
N GLY A 487 -23.31 -19.46 -3.95
CA GLY A 487 -22.88 -18.67 -5.12
C GLY A 487 -21.38 -18.72 -5.39
N ARG A 488 -20.99 -18.06 -6.48
CA ARG A 488 -19.62 -17.90 -6.97
C ARG A 488 -18.87 -16.85 -6.16
N HIS A 489 -17.58 -16.65 -6.44
CA HIS A 489 -16.66 -15.89 -5.59
C HIS A 489 -17.16 -14.49 -5.21
N ASN A 490 -17.94 -13.82 -6.06
CA ASN A 490 -18.44 -12.46 -5.84
C ASN A 490 -19.96 -12.35 -5.70
N ASP A 491 -20.69 -13.46 -5.57
CA ASP A 491 -22.17 -13.45 -5.62
C ASP A 491 -22.81 -13.00 -4.28
N ASP A 492 -22.40 -13.54 -3.12
CA ASP A 492 -23.02 -13.20 -1.80
C ASP A 492 -22.13 -12.26 -0.96
N PRO A 493 -22.53 -10.99 -0.73
CA PRO A 493 -21.77 -10.06 0.10
C PRO A 493 -21.78 -10.41 1.60
N ALA A 494 -22.68 -11.29 2.07
CA ALA A 494 -22.76 -11.68 3.48
C ALA A 494 -21.51 -12.39 4.00
N VAL A 495 -20.71 -12.97 3.11
CA VAL A 495 -19.38 -13.50 3.41
C VAL A 495 -18.45 -12.42 4.00
N ASN A 496 -18.52 -11.18 3.49
CA ASN A 496 -17.73 -10.05 3.97
C ASN A 496 -18.26 -9.53 5.30
N TYR A 497 -19.58 -9.50 5.49
CA TYR A 497 -20.17 -9.12 6.77
C TYR A 497 -19.80 -10.10 7.89
N TRP A 498 -19.73 -11.40 7.58
CA TRP A 498 -19.25 -12.39 8.55
C TRP A 498 -17.79 -12.17 8.93
N PHE A 499 -16.93 -11.84 7.95
CA PHE A 499 -15.53 -11.49 8.21
C PHE A 499 -15.42 -10.29 9.17
N ILE A 500 -16.20 -9.23 8.94
CA ILE A 500 -16.21 -8.03 9.79
C ILE A 500 -16.73 -8.37 11.19
N TYR A 501 -17.85 -9.09 11.29
CA TYR A 501 -18.42 -9.51 12.55
C TYR A 501 -17.41 -10.34 13.37
N ARG A 502 -16.73 -11.29 12.71
CA ARG A 502 -15.70 -12.09 13.36
C ARG A 502 -14.52 -11.25 13.83
N LEU A 503 -14.14 -10.24 13.06
CA LEU A 503 -13.08 -9.31 13.45
C LEU A 503 -13.45 -8.56 14.74
N TYR A 504 -14.69 -8.07 14.86
CA TYR A 504 -15.16 -7.45 16.10
C TYR A 504 -15.22 -8.43 17.28
N GLU A 505 -15.63 -9.69 17.08
CA GLU A 505 -15.57 -10.71 18.13
C GLU A 505 -14.14 -10.97 18.60
N ILE A 506 -13.17 -11.06 17.67
CA ILE A 506 -11.75 -11.22 18.01
C ILE A 506 -11.28 -10.02 18.84
N MET A 507 -11.63 -8.80 18.43
CA MET A 507 -11.29 -7.59 19.18
C MET A 507 -11.93 -7.57 20.58
N GLY A 508 -13.13 -8.14 20.74
CA GLY A 508 -13.79 -8.34 22.04
C GLY A 508 -12.95 -9.13 23.03
N ASN A 509 -12.20 -10.13 22.55
CA ASN A 509 -11.27 -10.91 23.38
C ASN A 509 -10.05 -10.11 23.87
N PHE A 510 -9.78 -8.96 23.27
CA PHE A 510 -8.78 -7.98 23.73
C PHE A 510 -9.42 -6.83 24.54
N GLY A 511 -10.68 -6.98 24.97
CA GLY A 511 -11.39 -5.98 25.77
C GLY A 511 -11.91 -4.78 24.98
N ARG A 512 -11.96 -4.87 23.64
CA ARG A 512 -12.45 -3.80 22.76
C ARG A 512 -13.91 -4.03 22.42
N LYS A 513 -14.78 -3.06 22.73
CA LYS A 513 -16.23 -3.14 22.47
C LYS A 513 -16.59 -2.31 21.24
N TYR A 514 -17.46 -2.85 20.40
CA TYR A 514 -18.04 -2.19 19.24
C TYR A 514 -19.55 -2.29 19.36
N GLU A 515 -20.24 -1.22 19.02
CA GLU A 515 -21.71 -1.16 18.94
C GLU A 515 -22.23 -1.64 17.59
#